data_AF-A0AAU2KTN8-F1
#
_entry.id   AF-A0AAU2KTN8-F1
#
_cell.length_a   1.000
_cell.length_b   1.000
_cell.length_c   1.000
_cell.angle_alpha   90.00
_cell.angle_beta   90.00
_cell.angle_gamma   90.00
#
_symmetry.space_group_name_H-M   'P 1'
#
loop_
_entity.id
_entity.type
_entity.pdbx_description
1 polymer ?
#
loop_
_entity_poly.entity_id
_entity_poly.type
_entity_poly.pdbx_seq_one_letter_code
_entity_poly.pdbx_strand_id
1 'polypeptide(L)'
;MTASGTRDNPVTTTPDSVPSGCFWFVDPDGTLCLAPGCMARIQDPDAECLCDSLTTRYGRLAQKLRDLQERQQYADTWWHALRAAVEAHPAGRAILADTQRRTGR
;
A
#
# COMPACT_ATOMS: atom_id res chain seq x y z
N MET A 1 13.82 4.96 -31.29
CA MET A 1 14.66 4.08 -30.46
C MET A 1 15.72 4.96 -29.82
N THR A 2 15.51 5.39 -28.58
CA THR A 2 16.48 6.18 -27.81
C THR A 2 17.50 5.22 -27.21
N ALA A 3 18.79 5.45 -27.47
CA ALA A 3 19.86 4.63 -26.93
C ALA A 3 20.03 4.91 -25.44
N SER A 4 19.83 3.91 -24.59
CA SER A 4 20.08 4.03 -23.14
C SER A 4 21.59 3.97 -22.87
N GLY A 5 22.17 5.07 -22.40
CA GLY A 5 23.57 5.11 -21.94
C GLY A 5 23.78 4.25 -20.68
N THR A 6 25.03 3.86 -20.42
CA THR A 6 25.41 3.15 -19.20
C THR A 6 26.04 4.10 -18.18
N ARG A 7 26.20 3.66 -16.93
CA ARG A 7 26.82 4.45 -15.85
C ARG A 7 28.23 4.94 -16.21
N ASP A 8 29.01 4.10 -16.89
CA ASP A 8 30.40 4.40 -17.24
C ASP A 8 30.53 5.11 -18.62
N ASN A 9 29.43 5.19 -19.38
CA ASN A 9 29.34 5.92 -20.64
C ASN A 9 27.94 6.55 -20.78
N PRO A 10 27.69 7.69 -20.10
CA PRO A 10 26.41 8.38 -20.19
C PRO A 10 26.22 8.97 -21.60
N VAL A 11 25.03 8.75 -22.18
CA VAL A 11 24.63 9.40 -23.43
C VAL A 11 24.11 10.79 -23.08
N THR A 12 24.61 11.83 -23.76
CA THR A 12 24.13 13.20 -23.61
C THR A 12 22.66 13.29 -24.03
N THR A 13 21.78 13.71 -23.13
CA THR A 13 20.35 13.89 -23.42
C THR A 13 20.01 15.37 -23.64
N THR A 14 19.33 15.67 -24.74
CA THR A 14 18.54 16.91 -24.95
C THR A 14 17.10 16.72 -24.46
N PRO A 15 16.33 17.80 -24.21
CA PRO A 15 14.91 17.69 -23.79
C PRO A 15 14.07 16.74 -24.64
N ASP A 16 14.31 16.67 -25.96
CA ASP A 16 13.59 15.80 -26.89
C ASP A 16 14.00 14.31 -26.84
N SER A 17 15.15 14.02 -26.21
CA SER A 17 15.74 12.68 -26.15
C SER A 17 15.65 12.04 -24.76
N VAL A 18 15.28 12.83 -23.74
CA VAL A 18 14.93 12.30 -22.42
C VAL A 18 13.63 11.52 -22.59
N PRO A 19 13.60 10.20 -22.30
CA PRO A 19 12.35 9.47 -22.28
C PRO A 19 11.40 10.21 -21.34
N SER A 20 10.16 10.46 -21.76
CA SER A 20 9.10 11.00 -20.90
C SER A 20 8.84 10.02 -19.77
N GLY A 21 9.69 10.07 -18.75
CA GLY A 21 9.70 9.22 -17.59
C GLY A 21 9.17 10.00 -16.40
N CYS A 22 8.51 9.30 -15.48
CA CYS A 22 7.71 9.88 -14.40
C CYS A 22 8.48 10.73 -13.38
N PHE A 23 9.79 10.90 -13.56
CA PHE A 23 10.69 11.73 -12.76
C PHE A 23 11.01 13.08 -13.42
N TRP A 24 10.67 13.30 -14.70
CA TRP A 24 10.86 14.56 -15.41
C TRP A 24 9.55 15.10 -15.97
N PHE A 25 9.31 16.39 -15.80
CA PHE A 25 8.23 17.13 -16.47
C PHE A 25 8.81 18.37 -17.18
N VAL A 26 8.08 18.87 -18.18
CA VAL A 26 8.46 20.11 -18.88
C VAL A 26 7.58 21.24 -18.36
N ASP A 27 8.19 22.28 -17.80
CA ASP A 27 7.52 23.50 -17.38
C ASP A 27 7.03 24.28 -18.62
N PRO A 28 6.02 25.17 -18.55
CA PRO A 28 5.48 25.86 -19.72
C PRO A 28 6.50 26.68 -20.54
N ASP A 29 7.64 27.03 -19.94
CA ASP A 29 8.75 27.72 -20.59
C ASP A 29 9.73 26.77 -21.32
N GLY A 30 9.47 25.47 -21.30
CA GLY A 30 10.31 24.44 -21.92
C GLY A 30 11.40 23.88 -21.00
N THR A 31 11.49 24.32 -19.75
CA THR A 31 12.48 23.83 -18.79
C THR A 31 12.16 22.40 -18.35
N LEU A 32 13.16 21.52 -18.37
CA LEU A 32 13.02 20.15 -17.88
C LEU A 32 13.27 20.11 -16.35
N CYS A 33 12.25 19.74 -15.59
CA CYS A 33 12.23 19.77 -14.13
C CYS A 33 12.09 18.39 -13.52
N LEU A 34 12.86 18.09 -12.47
CA LEU A 34 12.76 16.83 -11.72
C LEU A 34 11.54 16.90 -10.79
N ALA A 35 10.64 15.93 -10.89
CA ALA A 35 9.50 15.79 -9.98
C ALA A 35 10.00 15.39 -8.57
N PRO A 36 9.83 16.24 -7.54
CA PRO A 36 10.31 15.93 -6.19
C PRO A 36 9.62 14.66 -5.65
N GLY A 37 10.40 13.71 -5.14
CA GLY A 37 9.89 12.45 -4.56
C GLY A 37 9.81 11.25 -5.52
N CYS A 38 10.12 11.42 -6.81
CA CYS A 38 10.06 10.38 -7.84
C CYS A 38 11.39 9.64 -8.12
N MET A 39 12.31 9.55 -7.14
CA MET A 39 13.63 8.92 -7.38
C MET A 39 13.58 7.40 -7.59
N ALA A 40 12.41 6.75 -7.46
CA ALA A 40 12.29 5.30 -7.55
C ALA A 40 12.79 4.71 -8.88
N ARG A 41 12.58 5.39 -10.02
CA ARG A 41 13.08 4.93 -11.33
C ARG A 41 14.53 5.27 -11.64
N ILE A 42 15.20 6.09 -10.82
CA ILE A 42 16.63 6.36 -11.01
C ILE A 42 17.46 5.08 -10.78
N GLN A 43 16.94 4.15 -9.97
CA GLN A 43 17.63 2.92 -9.59
C GLN A 43 17.01 1.66 -10.25
N ASP A 44 15.74 1.70 -10.64
CA ASP A 44 15.03 0.59 -11.28
C ASP A 44 14.22 1.09 -12.49
N PRO A 45 14.66 0.80 -13.73
CA PRO A 45 13.97 1.25 -14.94
C PRO A 45 12.61 0.56 -15.16
N ASP A 46 12.36 -0.59 -14.53
CA ASP A 46 11.13 -1.38 -14.68
C ASP A 46 10.10 -1.09 -13.57
N ALA A 47 10.48 -0.35 -12.52
CA ALA A 47 9.58 0.01 -11.42
C ALA A 47 8.32 0.74 -11.93
N GLU A 48 7.16 0.55 -11.32
CA GLU A 48 5.95 1.29 -11.70
C GLU A 48 6.11 2.80 -11.46
N CYS A 49 5.45 3.60 -12.32
CA CYS A 49 5.43 5.06 -12.26
C CYS A 49 4.57 5.61 -11.11
N LEU A 50 4.84 5.18 -9.88
CA LEU A 50 4.11 5.57 -8.70
C LEU A 50 4.95 6.55 -7.89
N CYS A 51 4.98 7.79 -8.36
CA CYS A 51 5.26 8.90 -7.46
C CYS A 51 4.06 9.03 -6.53
N ASP A 52 3.98 8.17 -5.52
CA ASP A 52 2.91 8.19 -4.53
C ASP A 52 2.98 9.54 -3.82
N SER A 53 2.21 10.51 -4.31
CA SER A 53 2.03 11.79 -3.64
C SER A 53 1.59 11.51 -2.20
N LEU A 54 1.92 12.41 -1.26
CA LEU A 54 1.46 12.28 0.11
C LEU A 54 -0.07 12.10 0.17
N THR A 55 -0.81 12.74 -0.75
CA THR A 55 -2.25 12.59 -0.93
C THR A 55 -2.65 11.18 -1.36
N THR A 56 -1.97 10.58 -2.34
CA THR A 56 -2.24 9.20 -2.80
C THR A 56 -1.98 8.19 -1.70
N ARG A 57 -0.84 8.35 -1.00
CA ARG A 57 -0.47 7.49 0.13
C ARG A 57 -1.45 7.63 1.28
N TYR A 58 -1.88 8.86 1.60
CA TYR A 58 -2.91 9.12 2.59
C TYR A 58 -4.23 8.45 2.19
N GLY A 59 -4.68 8.61 0.94
CA GLY A 59 -5.90 7.98 0.45
C GLY A 59 -5.89 6.46 0.60
N ARG A 60 -4.77 5.80 0.24
CA ARG A 60 -4.60 4.35 0.41
C ARG A 60 -4.64 3.94 1.88
N LEU A 61 -3.95 4.67 2.76
CA LEU A 61 -3.95 4.38 4.19
C LEU A 61 -5.31 4.60 4.83
N ALA A 62 -6.02 5.66 4.45
CA ALA A 62 -7.37 5.95 4.91
C ALA A 62 -8.36 4.85 4.48
N GLN A 63 -8.25 4.36 3.25
CA GLN A 63 -9.06 3.22 2.79
C GLN A 63 -8.74 1.95 3.59
N LYS A 64 -7.45 1.63 3.75
CA LYS A 64 -7.03 0.46 4.53
C LYS A 64 -7.49 0.52 5.98
N LEU A 65 -7.51 1.71 6.58
CA LEU A 65 -8.04 1.90 7.93
C LEU A 65 -9.55 1.61 7.99
N ARG A 66 -10.33 2.12 7.04
CA ARG A 66 -11.77 1.83 6.96
C ARG A 66 -12.03 0.33 6.81
N ASP A 67 -11.33 -0.34 5.90
CA ASP A 67 -11.50 -1.78 5.68
C ASP A 67 -11.18 -2.59 6.95
N LEU A 68 -10.15 -2.19 7.71
CA LEU A 68 -9.79 -2.84 8.97
C LEU A 68 -10.84 -2.58 10.06
N GLN A 69 -11.36 -1.37 10.15
CA GLN A 69 -12.43 -1.02 11.09
C GLN A 69 -13.71 -1.80 10.81
N GLU A 70 -14.12 -1.92 9.55
CA GLU A 70 -15.29 -2.71 9.16
C GLU A 70 -15.11 -4.20 9.50
N ARG A 71 -13.93 -4.77 9.22
CA ARG A 71 -13.61 -6.15 9.59
C ARG A 71 -13.62 -6.37 11.10
N GLN A 72 -13.08 -5.42 11.86
CA GLN A 72 -13.09 -5.48 13.31
C GLN A 72 -14.53 -5.42 13.85
N GLN A 73 -15.34 -4.48 13.37
CA GLN A 73 -16.74 -4.35 13.79
C GLN A 73 -17.55 -5.62 13.48
N TYR A 74 -17.31 -6.22 12.31
CA TYR A 74 -17.91 -7.51 11.96
C TYR A 74 -17.47 -8.63 12.91
N ALA A 75 -16.16 -8.74 13.17
CA ALA A 75 -15.61 -9.76 14.07
C ALA A 75 -16.15 -9.60 15.50
N ASP A 76 -16.23 -8.37 16.01
CA ASP A 76 -16.78 -8.07 17.33
C ASP A 76 -18.27 -8.45 17.42
N THR A 77 -19.05 -8.06 16.42
CA THR A 77 -20.48 -8.40 16.35
C THR A 77 -20.68 -9.92 16.34
N TRP A 78 -19.94 -10.62 15.49
CA TRP A 78 -20.00 -12.07 15.39
C TRP A 78 -19.57 -12.76 16.69
N TRP A 79 -18.48 -12.28 17.31
CA TRP A 79 -17.98 -12.82 18.57
C TRP A 79 -18.97 -12.66 19.72
N HIS A 80 -19.61 -11.49 19.83
CA HIS A 80 -20.65 -11.26 20.83
C HIS A 80 -21.86 -12.18 20.64
N ALA A 81 -22.31 -12.35 19.38
CA ALA A 81 -23.40 -13.27 19.06
C ALA A 81 -23.04 -14.73 19.41
N LEU A 82 -21.84 -15.17 19.06
CA LEU A 82 -21.35 -16.51 19.38
C LEU A 82 -21.28 -16.73 20.90
N ARG A 83 -20.72 -15.77 21.65
CA ARG A 83 -20.64 -15.85 23.11
C ARG A 83 -22.03 -15.98 23.72
N ALA A 84 -22.97 -15.13 23.31
CA ALA A 84 -24.35 -15.18 23.81
C ALA A 84 -25.01 -16.54 23.50
N ALA A 85 -24.79 -17.10 22.30
CA ALA A 85 -25.30 -18.41 21.93
C ALA A 85 -24.71 -19.53 22.80
N VAL A 86 -23.41 -19.50 23.08
CA VAL A 86 -22.75 -20.48 23.96
C VAL A 86 -23.25 -20.36 25.39
N GLU A 87 -23.41 -19.15 25.92
CA GLU A 87 -23.91 -18.92 27.28
C GLU A 87 -25.36 -19.38 27.46
N ALA A 88 -26.20 -19.21 26.44
CA ALA A 88 -27.59 -19.68 26.46
C ALA A 88 -27.72 -21.21 26.25
N HIS A 89 -26.67 -21.89 25.77
CA HIS A 89 -26.72 -23.31 25.49
C HIS A 89 -26.64 -24.14 26.79
N PRO A 90 -27.43 -25.21 26.95
CA PRO A 90 -27.39 -26.06 28.16
C PRO A 90 -26.00 -26.61 28.49
N ALA A 91 -25.20 -26.91 27.47
CA ALA A 91 -23.81 -27.37 27.60
C ALA A 91 -22.77 -26.24 27.64
N GLY A 92 -23.18 -24.97 27.70
CA GLY A 92 -22.29 -23.80 27.57
C GLY A 92 -21.10 -23.82 28.52
N ARG A 93 -21.32 -24.17 29.80
CA ARG A 93 -20.24 -24.30 30.79
C ARG A 93 -19.19 -25.35 30.42
N ALA A 94 -19.63 -26.50 29.88
CA ALA A 94 -18.72 -27.56 29.45
C ALA A 94 -17.89 -27.12 28.24
N ILE A 95 -18.51 -26.43 27.28
CA ILE A 95 -17.84 -25.85 26.10
C ILE A 95 -16.78 -24.83 26.52
N LEU A 96 -17.10 -23.92 27.45
CA LEU A 96 -16.17 -22.91 27.94
C LEU A 96 -14.98 -23.55 28.69
N ALA A 97 -15.24 -24.54 29.55
CA ALA A 97 -14.19 -25.25 30.29
C ALA A 97 -13.26 -26.06 29.37
N ASP A 98 -13.80 -26.69 28.32
CA ASP A 98 -12.97 -27.34 27.30
C ASP A 98 -12.11 -26.34 26.53
N THR A 99 -12.68 -25.18 26.18
CA THR A 99 -11.96 -24.11 25.48
C THR A 99 -10.82 -23.54 26.33
N GLN A 100 -11.02 -23.34 27.63
CA GLN A 100 -9.95 -22.91 28.55
C GLN A 100 -8.80 -23.92 28.61
N ARG A 101 -9.13 -25.22 28.78
CA ARG A 101 -8.13 -26.29 28.77
C ARG A 101 -7.30 -26.32 27.49
N ARG A 102 -7.91 -26.12 26.31
CA ARG A 102 -7.21 -26.12 25.02
C ARG A 102 -6.32 -24.89 24.80
N THR A 103 -6.68 -23.76 25.37
CA THR A 103 -5.92 -22.50 25.23
C THR A 103 -4.85 -22.32 26.30
N GLY A 104 -4.70 -23.29 27.21
CA GLY A 104 -3.66 -23.29 28.24
C GLY A 104 -3.86 -22.23 29.31
N ARG A 105 -5.12 -21.87 29.60
CA ARG A 105 -5.50 -20.88 30.60
C ARG A 105 -6.05 -21.52 31.86
#